data_AF-A0A7Y5H8W6-F1
#
_entry.id   AF-A0A7Y5H8W6-F1
#
_cell.length_a   1.000
_cell.length_b   1.000
_cell.length_c   1.000
_cell.angle_alpha   90.00
_cell.angle_beta   90.00
_cell.angle_gamma   90.00
#
_symmetry.space_group_name_H-M   'P 1'
#
loop_
_entity.id
_entity.type
_entity.pdbx_description
1 polymer ?
#
loop_
_entity_poly.entity_id
_entity_poly.type
_entity_poly.pdbx_seq_one_letter_code
_entity_poly.pdbx_strand_id
1 'polypeptide(L)'
;MRIRTAVLLALALSALAPFAEEPDAQIRALVTALGADEVEVRESAERDLLALGEPARERLQAEMENASDPEIRSRLGRVLRRLDIPKWKDSLAEALQAAKARGKLVIVVQVGANEARGFGSFMQMTTELESVTQSLSGCELVWEGPSKPGAEGQPAMPRDTFEASMDRFDGHQGLRDIRIWFLTSEGKVRHMLQGWWGEARLNAEIARARDFLALPVTEVRERRAAIIDELNAEFAASSCGNARRHLGPWQCSAVGCVSQRLSMIYAAGSELLDRDVTEGFPEPWAPGTGPAAIRRR
;
A
#
# COMPACT_ATOMS: atom_id res chain seq x y z
N MET A 1 12.55 -45.28 51.75
CA MET A 1 11.34 -44.59 52.25
C MET A 1 11.61 -43.09 52.17
N ARG A 2 11.03 -42.35 51.19
CA ARG A 2 10.95 -40.85 51.08
C ARG A 2 10.79 -40.39 49.61
N ILE A 3 9.77 -40.87 48.89
CA ILE A 3 9.37 -40.30 47.57
C ILE A 3 7.87 -40.50 47.39
N ARG A 4 7.00 -39.86 48.20
CA ARG A 4 5.54 -39.92 47.97
C ARG A 4 4.75 -38.64 48.24
N THR A 5 5.38 -37.58 48.76
CA THR A 5 4.64 -36.40 49.25
C THR A 5 4.73 -35.15 48.37
N ALA A 6 5.43 -35.20 47.22
CA ALA A 6 5.63 -34.03 46.36
C ALA A 6 4.76 -34.00 45.09
N VAL A 7 4.00 -35.06 44.79
CA VAL A 7 3.25 -35.19 43.52
C VAL A 7 1.82 -34.65 43.61
N LEU A 8 1.28 -34.43 44.82
CA LEU A 8 -0.13 -34.02 44.99
C LEU A 8 -0.40 -32.51 44.97
N LEU A 9 0.64 -31.66 44.92
CA LEU A 9 0.46 -30.20 44.84
C LEU A 9 0.62 -29.62 43.42
N ALA A 10 1.06 -30.43 42.44
CA ALA A 10 1.22 -29.99 41.05
C ALA A 10 -0.03 -30.16 40.19
N LEU A 11 -1.10 -30.80 40.70
CA LEU A 11 -2.35 -31.02 39.95
C LEU A 11 -3.48 -30.02 40.26
N ALA A 12 -3.33 -29.15 41.27
CA ALA A 12 -4.36 -28.18 41.64
C ALA A 12 -4.21 -26.81 40.96
N LEU A 13 -3.17 -26.60 40.15
CA LEU A 13 -2.86 -25.32 39.50
C LEU A 13 -3.10 -25.32 37.98
N SER A 14 -3.97 -26.20 37.47
CA SER A 14 -4.34 -26.26 36.04
C SER A 14 -5.81 -25.93 35.75
N ALA A 15 -6.57 -25.46 36.75
CA ALA A 15 -8.01 -25.22 36.63
C ALA A 15 -8.41 -23.72 36.55
N LEU A 16 -7.45 -22.82 36.31
CA LEU A 16 -7.68 -21.38 36.13
C LEU A 16 -7.18 -20.92 34.74
N ALA A 17 -7.34 -21.76 33.72
CA ALA A 17 -7.36 -21.24 32.36
C ALA A 17 -8.66 -20.44 32.22
N PRO A 18 -8.63 -19.12 31.96
CA PRO A 18 -9.85 -18.41 31.61
C PRO A 18 -10.49 -19.17 30.44
N PHE A 19 -11.79 -19.44 30.54
CA PHE A 19 -12.59 -19.91 29.41
C PHE A 19 -12.43 -18.85 28.32
N ALA A 20 -11.46 -19.03 27.44
CA ALA A 20 -11.40 -18.34 26.18
C ALA A 20 -12.66 -18.80 25.45
N GLU A 21 -13.69 -17.97 25.48
CA GLU A 21 -14.88 -18.14 24.66
C GLU A 21 -14.39 -18.47 23.25
N GLU A 22 -14.91 -19.56 22.66
CA GLU A 22 -14.46 -19.98 21.35
C GLU A 22 -14.57 -18.76 20.41
N PRO A 23 -13.50 -18.39 19.67
CA PRO A 23 -13.49 -17.19 18.83
C PRO A 23 -14.72 -17.10 17.92
N ASP A 24 -15.22 -18.24 17.48
CA ASP A 24 -16.43 -18.42 16.69
C ASP A 24 -17.73 -18.01 17.40
N ALA A 25 -17.87 -18.31 18.70
CA ALA A 25 -19.01 -17.90 19.49
C ALA A 25 -19.01 -16.37 19.70
N GLN A 26 -17.84 -15.81 20.00
CA GLN A 26 -17.68 -14.36 20.11
C GLN A 26 -18.03 -13.65 18.80
N ILE A 27 -17.53 -14.13 17.65
CA ILE A 27 -17.86 -13.55 16.34
C ILE A 27 -19.36 -13.60 16.08
N ARG A 28 -20.03 -14.74 16.30
CA ARG A 28 -21.49 -14.86 16.10
C ARG A 28 -22.29 -13.90 16.98
N ALA A 29 -21.89 -13.75 18.24
CA ALA A 29 -22.53 -12.81 19.16
C ALA A 29 -22.40 -11.37 18.67
N LEU A 30 -21.19 -10.96 18.24
CA LEU A 30 -20.94 -9.63 17.68
C LEU A 30 -21.71 -9.42 16.36
N VAL A 31 -21.77 -10.42 15.48
CA VAL A 31 -22.57 -10.35 14.24
C VAL A 31 -24.06 -10.16 14.54
N THR A 32 -24.58 -10.88 15.52
CA THR A 32 -25.98 -10.73 15.95
C THR A 32 -26.23 -9.31 16.48
N ALA A 33 -25.29 -8.78 17.27
CA ALA A 33 -25.37 -7.42 17.82
C ALA A 33 -25.31 -6.30 16.76
N LEU A 34 -24.84 -6.58 15.53
CA LEU A 34 -24.93 -5.62 14.42
C LEU A 34 -26.38 -5.31 14.02
N GLY A 35 -27.33 -6.20 14.32
CA GLY A 35 -28.76 -6.03 14.08
C GLY A 35 -29.55 -5.49 15.28
N ALA A 36 -28.89 -5.11 16.39
CA ALA A 36 -29.56 -4.57 17.57
C ALA A 36 -30.29 -3.26 17.26
N ASP A 37 -31.37 -2.93 17.97
CA ASP A 37 -32.12 -1.69 17.77
C ASP A 37 -31.37 -0.46 18.32
N GLU A 38 -30.58 -0.64 19.39
CA GLU A 38 -29.77 0.40 20.00
C GLU A 38 -28.51 0.72 19.18
N VAL A 39 -28.34 2.00 18.83
CA VAL A 39 -27.19 2.49 18.04
C VAL A 39 -25.86 2.15 18.72
N GLU A 40 -25.76 2.35 20.03
CA GLU A 40 -24.52 2.13 20.79
C GLU A 40 -24.07 0.66 20.76
N VAL A 41 -25.02 -0.28 20.81
CA VAL A 41 -24.75 -1.72 20.73
C VAL A 41 -24.21 -2.07 19.34
N ARG A 42 -24.84 -1.57 18.27
CA ARG A 42 -24.38 -1.80 16.90
C ARG A 42 -22.99 -1.23 16.64
N GLU A 43 -22.72 -0.01 17.10
CA GLU A 43 -21.42 0.63 16.92
C GLU A 43 -20.32 -0.03 17.73
N SER A 44 -20.63 -0.49 18.96
CA SER A 44 -19.67 -1.29 19.74
C SER A 44 -19.34 -2.59 19.03
N ALA A 45 -20.36 -3.31 18.56
CA ALA A 45 -20.16 -4.56 17.81
C ALA A 45 -19.31 -4.35 16.55
N GLU A 46 -19.53 -3.27 15.79
CA GLU A 46 -18.70 -2.93 14.62
C GLU A 46 -17.23 -2.70 15.03
N ARG A 47 -16.98 -1.93 16.10
CA ARG A 47 -15.61 -1.70 16.61
C ARG A 47 -14.94 -2.99 17.08
N ASP A 48 -15.67 -3.83 17.80
CA ASP A 48 -15.14 -5.06 18.36
C ASP A 48 -14.80 -6.06 17.24
N LEU A 49 -15.65 -6.17 16.21
CA LEU A 49 -15.34 -6.95 15.02
C LEU A 49 -14.09 -6.46 14.27
N LEU A 50 -13.89 -5.14 14.19
CA LEU A 50 -12.69 -4.56 13.60
C LEU A 50 -11.44 -4.82 14.45
N ALA A 51 -11.59 -4.87 15.78
CA ALA A 51 -10.50 -5.17 16.70
C ALA A 51 -10.01 -6.62 16.59
N LEU A 52 -10.90 -7.56 16.22
CA LEU A 52 -10.50 -8.94 15.90
C LEU A 52 -9.54 -9.00 14.70
N GLY A 53 -9.65 -8.05 13.77
CA GLY A 53 -8.72 -7.86 12.66
C GLY A 53 -8.85 -8.91 11.55
N GLU A 54 -7.82 -8.96 10.69
CA GLU A 54 -7.71 -9.86 9.54
C GLU A 54 -7.97 -11.35 9.87
N PRO A 55 -7.54 -11.93 11.02
CA PRO A 55 -7.81 -13.33 11.33
C PRO A 55 -9.30 -13.71 11.36
N ALA A 56 -10.21 -12.76 11.65
CA ALA A 56 -11.65 -13.02 11.66
C ALA A 56 -12.29 -12.96 10.26
N ARG A 57 -11.55 -12.55 9.23
CA ARG A 57 -12.08 -12.23 7.89
C ARG A 57 -12.85 -13.37 7.25
N GLU A 58 -12.27 -14.57 7.19
CA GLU A 58 -12.92 -15.73 6.56
C GLU A 58 -14.22 -16.10 7.26
N ARG A 59 -14.24 -16.04 8.60
CA ARG A 59 -15.46 -16.29 9.37
C ARG A 59 -16.51 -15.20 9.12
N LEU A 60 -16.12 -13.93 9.13
CA LEU A 60 -17.04 -12.80 8.88
C LEU A 60 -17.61 -12.82 7.46
N GLN A 61 -16.82 -13.26 6.48
CA GLN A 61 -17.29 -13.49 5.12
C GLN A 61 -18.37 -14.58 5.09
N ALA A 62 -18.14 -15.70 5.77
CA ALA A 62 -19.13 -16.77 5.89
C ALA A 62 -20.41 -16.30 6.62
N GLU A 63 -20.29 -15.51 7.68
CA GLU A 63 -21.46 -14.92 8.37
C GLU A 63 -22.23 -13.98 7.44
N MET A 64 -21.55 -13.15 6.63
CA MET A 64 -22.18 -12.24 5.68
C MET A 64 -22.98 -12.99 4.60
N GLU A 65 -22.43 -14.09 4.09
CA GLU A 65 -23.09 -14.93 3.08
C GLU A 65 -24.33 -15.63 3.61
N ASN A 66 -24.33 -15.99 4.91
CA ASN A 66 -25.45 -16.67 5.57
C ASN A 66 -26.46 -15.70 6.22
N ALA A 67 -26.11 -14.42 6.39
CA ALA A 67 -26.98 -13.43 7.01
C ALA A 67 -28.25 -13.19 6.19
N SER A 68 -29.41 -13.50 6.77
CA SER A 68 -30.73 -13.24 6.16
C SER A 68 -31.16 -11.78 6.28
N ASP A 69 -30.74 -11.10 7.35
CA ASP A 69 -31.02 -9.69 7.60
C ASP A 69 -30.16 -8.78 6.68
N PRO A 70 -30.79 -7.94 5.83
CA PRO A 70 -30.08 -7.00 4.98
C PRO A 70 -29.20 -5.98 5.74
N GLU A 71 -29.60 -5.54 6.94
CA GLU A 71 -28.84 -4.56 7.73
C GLU A 71 -27.55 -5.18 8.26
N ILE A 72 -27.64 -6.40 8.83
CA ILE A 72 -26.46 -7.16 9.26
C ILE A 72 -25.52 -7.38 8.07
N ARG A 73 -26.04 -7.79 6.91
CA ARG A 73 -25.23 -8.01 5.70
C ARG A 73 -24.53 -6.73 5.23
N SER A 74 -25.24 -5.61 5.21
CA SER A 74 -24.69 -4.30 4.85
C SER A 74 -23.54 -3.88 5.78
N ARG A 75 -23.73 -4.04 7.09
CA ARG A 75 -22.72 -3.71 8.11
C ARG A 75 -21.51 -4.63 8.07
N LEU A 76 -21.73 -5.94 7.95
CA LEU A 76 -20.64 -6.90 7.75
C LEU A 76 -19.82 -6.57 6.51
N GLY A 77 -20.48 -6.21 5.40
CA GLY A 77 -19.78 -5.75 4.21
C GLY A 77 -18.90 -4.52 4.47
N ARG A 78 -19.37 -3.57 5.30
CA ARG A 78 -18.56 -2.41 5.72
C ARG A 78 -17.37 -2.83 6.59
N VAL A 79 -17.58 -3.71 7.57
CA VAL A 79 -16.51 -4.26 8.43
C VAL A 79 -15.44 -4.94 7.57
N LEU A 80 -15.84 -5.83 6.67
CA LEU A 80 -14.93 -6.55 5.78
C LEU A 80 -14.13 -5.59 4.89
N ARG A 81 -14.77 -4.58 4.29
CA ARG A 81 -14.05 -3.54 3.52
C ARG A 81 -13.04 -2.78 4.37
N ARG A 82 -13.36 -2.49 5.64
CA ARG A 82 -12.45 -1.80 6.57
C ARG A 82 -11.29 -2.69 7.04
N LEU A 83 -11.52 -4.00 7.18
CA LEU A 83 -10.45 -4.96 7.46
C LEU A 83 -9.49 -5.11 6.27
N ASP A 84 -10.01 -4.99 5.05
CA ASP A 84 -9.23 -5.04 3.81
C ASP A 84 -8.36 -3.80 3.58
N ILE A 85 -8.53 -2.71 4.36
CA ILE A 85 -7.66 -1.54 4.30
C ILE A 85 -6.28 -1.95 4.83
N PRO A 86 -5.25 -1.95 3.97
CA PRO A 86 -3.93 -2.35 4.41
C PRO A 86 -3.36 -1.33 5.40
N LYS A 87 -2.78 -1.84 6.49
CA LYS A 87 -2.24 -1.02 7.56
C LYS A 87 -0.78 -0.68 7.30
N TRP A 88 -0.40 0.55 7.60
CA TRP A 88 0.99 0.99 7.55
C TRP A 88 1.83 0.34 8.65
N LYS A 89 2.87 -0.39 8.24
CA LYS A 89 3.87 -1.00 9.11
C LYS A 89 4.91 0.02 9.56
N ASP A 90 5.58 -0.26 10.67
CA ASP A 90 6.59 0.65 11.22
C ASP A 90 7.97 0.44 10.58
N SER A 91 8.19 -0.73 9.98
CA SER A 91 9.45 -1.06 9.31
C SER A 91 9.25 -1.97 8.11
N LEU A 92 10.23 -1.96 7.21
CA LEU A 92 10.31 -2.89 6.09
C LEU A 92 10.37 -4.35 6.58
N ALA A 93 11.12 -4.63 7.64
CA ALA A 93 11.25 -5.98 8.18
C ALA A 93 9.90 -6.55 8.66
N GLU A 94 9.11 -5.75 9.37
CA GLU A 94 7.76 -6.15 9.82
C GLU A 94 6.85 -6.44 8.62
N ALA A 95 6.85 -5.59 7.60
CA ALA A 95 6.03 -5.80 6.42
C ALA A 95 6.45 -7.03 5.61
N LEU A 96 7.74 -7.28 5.45
CA LEU A 96 8.25 -8.46 4.76
C LEU A 96 7.86 -9.74 5.52
N GLN A 97 7.94 -9.74 6.85
CA GLN A 97 7.51 -10.86 7.66
C GLN A 97 6.00 -11.12 7.52
N ALA A 98 5.18 -10.07 7.61
CA ALA A 98 3.73 -10.15 7.44
C ALA A 98 3.34 -10.64 6.03
N ALA A 99 4.04 -10.12 5.01
CA ALA A 99 3.83 -10.50 3.62
C ALA A 99 4.23 -11.96 3.36
N LYS A 100 5.37 -12.42 3.91
CA LYS A 100 5.85 -13.80 3.75
C LYS A 100 4.90 -14.82 4.34
N ALA A 101 4.29 -14.52 5.49
CA ALA A 101 3.29 -15.39 6.10
C ALA A 101 2.04 -15.59 5.21
N ARG A 102 1.82 -14.71 4.22
CA ARG A 102 0.57 -14.61 3.46
C ARG A 102 0.74 -14.59 1.94
N GLY A 103 1.97 -14.64 1.43
CA GLY A 103 2.28 -14.47 0.01
C GLY A 103 1.87 -13.10 -0.56
N LYS A 104 1.83 -12.04 0.27
CA LYS A 104 1.35 -10.70 -0.14
C LYS A 104 2.48 -9.87 -0.78
N LEU A 105 2.09 -8.87 -1.57
CA LEU A 105 2.98 -7.83 -2.09
C LEU A 105 3.35 -6.84 -0.97
N VAL A 106 4.61 -6.40 -0.91
CA VAL A 106 4.98 -5.25 -0.07
C VAL A 106 5.09 -4.01 -0.93
N ILE A 107 4.40 -2.94 -0.53
CA ILE A 107 4.51 -1.63 -1.17
C ILE A 107 5.22 -0.70 -0.20
N VAL A 108 6.38 -0.20 -0.60
CA VAL A 108 7.13 0.79 0.17
C VAL A 108 6.94 2.14 -0.49
N VAL A 109 6.41 3.09 0.28
CA VAL A 109 6.34 4.49 -0.13
C VAL A 109 7.48 5.23 0.56
N GLN A 110 8.49 5.58 -0.23
CA GLN A 110 9.66 6.28 0.21
C GLN A 110 9.58 7.75 -0.19
N VAL A 111 9.89 8.65 0.74
CA VAL A 111 9.67 10.09 0.59
C VAL A 111 10.94 10.82 1.01
N GLY A 112 11.44 11.68 0.13
CA GLY A 112 12.61 12.51 0.42
C GLY A 112 12.39 13.45 1.61
N ALA A 113 13.50 13.81 2.27
CA ALA A 113 13.49 14.66 3.46
C ALA A 113 12.81 16.03 3.22
N ASN A 114 12.87 16.54 1.99
CA ASN A 114 12.30 17.84 1.62
C ASN A 114 10.79 17.81 1.34
N GLU A 115 10.20 16.63 1.17
CA GLU A 115 8.82 16.46 0.64
C GLU A 115 7.83 15.94 1.71
N ALA A 116 8.30 15.67 2.93
CA ALA A 116 7.49 15.01 3.95
C ALA A 116 6.35 15.87 4.52
N ARG A 117 6.37 17.21 4.32
CA ARG A 117 5.28 18.08 4.78
C ARG A 117 4.07 17.92 3.86
N GLY A 118 3.07 17.15 4.30
CA GLY A 118 1.76 17.02 3.66
C GLY A 118 1.56 15.71 2.88
N PHE A 119 2.63 15.06 2.42
CA PHE A 119 2.50 13.79 1.71
C PHE A 119 2.06 12.64 2.62
N GLY A 120 2.39 12.70 3.92
CA GLY A 120 1.87 11.76 4.92
C GLY A 120 0.34 11.83 5.04
N SER A 121 -0.21 13.05 5.16
CA SER A 121 -1.66 13.28 5.16
C SER A 121 -2.30 12.87 3.84
N PHE A 122 -1.62 13.07 2.71
CA PHE A 122 -2.08 12.60 1.39
C PHE A 122 -2.19 11.09 1.34
N MET A 123 -1.12 10.35 1.70
CA MET A 123 -1.17 8.90 1.60
C MET A 123 -2.23 8.32 2.53
N GLN A 124 -2.44 8.91 3.71
CA GLN A 124 -3.56 8.57 4.57
C GLN A 124 -4.91 8.78 3.86
N MET A 125 -5.13 9.94 3.26
CA MET A 125 -6.35 10.22 2.51
C MET A 125 -6.53 9.31 1.29
N THR A 126 -5.46 8.98 0.55
CA THR A 126 -5.56 8.06 -0.59
C THR A 126 -5.80 6.63 -0.17
N THR A 127 -5.24 6.18 0.96
CA THR A 127 -5.57 4.85 1.49
C THR A 127 -7.01 4.77 1.99
N GLU A 128 -7.68 5.91 2.17
CA GLU A 128 -9.11 6.03 2.48
C GLU A 128 -9.99 6.23 1.22
N LEU A 129 -9.41 6.50 0.05
CA LEU A 129 -10.15 6.49 -1.23
C LEU A 129 -10.45 5.04 -1.61
N GLU A 130 -11.74 4.70 -1.68
CA GLU A 130 -12.22 3.34 -1.90
C GLU A 130 -11.55 2.63 -3.09
N SER A 131 -11.31 3.33 -4.19
CA SER A 131 -10.66 2.82 -5.40
C SER A 131 -9.19 2.42 -5.18
N VAL A 132 -8.44 3.21 -4.42
CA VAL A 132 -7.04 2.95 -4.08
C VAL A 132 -6.97 1.90 -2.99
N THR A 133 -7.83 1.96 -1.98
CA THR A 133 -7.97 0.93 -0.95
C THR A 133 -8.18 -0.44 -1.58
N GLN A 134 -9.12 -0.56 -2.53
CA GLN A 134 -9.38 -1.80 -3.24
C GLN A 134 -8.15 -2.26 -4.03
N SER A 135 -7.45 -1.32 -4.68
CA SER A 135 -6.22 -1.59 -5.40
C SER A 135 -5.06 -1.97 -4.48
N LEU A 136 -5.07 -1.59 -3.21
CA LEU A 136 -4.05 -1.95 -2.22
C LEU A 136 -4.45 -3.16 -1.35
N SER A 137 -5.70 -3.61 -1.42
CA SER A 137 -6.22 -4.76 -0.65
C SER A 137 -5.35 -6.00 -0.87
N GLY A 138 -4.84 -6.61 0.20
CA GLY A 138 -3.91 -7.74 0.10
C GLY A 138 -2.44 -7.35 -0.14
N CYS A 139 -2.07 -6.08 0.02
CA CYS A 139 -0.69 -5.63 0.12
C CYS A 139 -0.32 -5.30 1.58
N GLU A 140 0.97 -5.34 1.91
CA GLU A 140 1.51 -4.78 3.15
C GLU A 140 2.17 -3.43 2.83
N LEU A 141 1.87 -2.38 3.60
CA LEU A 141 2.34 -1.02 3.33
C LEU A 141 3.47 -0.62 4.28
N VAL A 142 4.53 -0.02 3.75
CA VAL A 142 5.63 0.53 4.52
C VAL A 142 5.84 1.98 4.13
N TRP A 143 6.00 2.83 5.14
CA TRP A 143 6.41 4.21 4.93
C TRP A 143 7.88 4.39 5.28
N GLU A 144 8.64 4.93 4.34
CA GLU A 144 10.06 5.26 4.48
C GLU A 144 10.24 6.77 4.28
N GLY A 145 10.16 7.54 5.37
CA GLY A 145 10.29 8.99 5.32
C GLY A 145 10.32 9.60 6.72
N PRO A 146 10.65 10.89 6.84
CA PRO A 146 10.89 11.51 8.15
C PRO A 146 9.64 11.69 9.02
N SER A 147 8.43 11.57 8.45
CA SER A 147 7.17 11.57 9.21
C SER A 147 6.15 10.60 8.61
N LYS A 148 5.70 9.62 9.41
CA LYS A 148 4.71 8.60 9.01
C LYS A 148 3.30 9.22 8.84
N PRO A 149 2.50 8.77 7.86
CA PRO A 149 1.08 9.07 7.76
C PRO A 149 0.36 8.78 9.09
N GLY A 150 -0.44 9.72 9.58
CA GLY A 150 -1.23 9.54 10.80
C GLY A 150 -0.45 9.50 12.12
N ALA A 151 0.81 9.95 12.15
CA ALA A 151 1.54 10.11 13.41
C ALA A 151 0.79 11.08 14.36
N GLU A 152 0.67 10.70 15.64
CA GLU A 152 -0.05 11.48 16.66
C GLU A 152 0.38 12.95 16.66
N GLY A 153 -0.61 13.86 16.63
CA GLY A 153 -0.41 15.31 16.67
C GLY A 153 -0.30 16.00 15.31
N GLN A 154 -0.36 15.28 14.19
CA GLN A 154 -0.56 15.91 12.88
C GLN A 154 -2.05 16.09 12.59
N PRO A 155 -2.57 17.33 12.45
CA PRO A 155 -3.97 17.53 12.07
C PRO A 155 -4.20 16.97 10.66
N ALA A 156 -5.30 16.23 10.48
CA ALA A 156 -5.74 15.81 9.15
C ALA A 156 -5.93 17.05 8.27
N MET A 157 -5.35 17.04 7.07
CA MET A 157 -5.52 18.13 6.12
C MET A 157 -6.98 18.10 5.60
N PRO A 158 -7.74 19.22 5.65
CA PRO A 158 -9.07 19.26 5.06
C PRO A 158 -9.04 18.93 3.57
N ARG A 159 -10.05 18.21 3.07
CA ARG A 159 -10.13 17.76 1.66
C ARG A 159 -9.99 18.91 0.65
N ASP A 160 -10.63 20.04 0.90
CA ASP A 160 -10.59 21.20 -0.01
C ASP A 160 -9.19 21.83 -0.03
N THR A 161 -8.52 21.88 1.12
CA THR A 161 -7.11 22.32 1.23
C THR A 161 -6.18 21.35 0.50
N PHE A 162 -6.50 20.06 0.51
CA PHE A 162 -5.80 19.04 -0.24
C PHE A 162 -5.99 19.22 -1.76
N GLU A 163 -7.23 19.32 -2.26
CA GLU A 163 -7.50 19.52 -3.70
C GLU A 163 -6.85 20.82 -4.21
N ALA A 164 -6.89 21.90 -3.42
CA ALA A 164 -6.21 23.16 -3.75
C ALA A 164 -4.67 23.09 -3.62
N SER A 165 -4.14 22.12 -2.86
CA SER A 165 -2.69 21.86 -2.79
C SER A 165 -2.26 20.98 -3.97
N MET A 166 -3.09 20.01 -4.36
CA MET A 166 -2.93 19.16 -5.53
C MET A 166 -2.80 19.96 -6.83
N ASP A 167 -3.69 20.93 -7.05
CA ASP A 167 -3.60 21.82 -8.20
C ASP A 167 -2.32 22.68 -8.20
N ARG A 168 -1.76 22.98 -7.02
CA ARG A 168 -0.47 23.68 -6.88
C ARG A 168 0.73 22.75 -7.06
N PHE A 169 0.57 21.46 -6.74
CA PHE A 169 1.61 20.43 -6.83
C PHE A 169 1.92 20.03 -8.28
N ASP A 170 0.93 20.12 -9.19
CA ASP A 170 1.10 19.90 -10.63
C ASP A 170 2.15 20.83 -11.30
N GLY A 171 2.57 21.90 -10.60
CA GLY A 171 3.55 22.88 -11.09
C GLY A 171 5.00 22.76 -10.59
N HIS A 172 5.34 21.98 -9.55
CA HIS A 172 6.61 22.18 -8.82
C HIS A 172 7.42 20.94 -8.42
N GLN A 173 8.72 21.19 -8.20
CA GLN A 173 9.84 20.25 -8.05
C GLN A 173 9.80 19.32 -6.83
N GLY A 174 8.79 19.48 -5.96
CA GLY A 174 8.72 18.83 -4.64
C GLY A 174 7.93 17.53 -4.61
N LEU A 175 7.84 16.81 -5.74
CA LEU A 175 7.33 15.43 -5.79
C LEU A 175 8.33 14.48 -6.48
N ARG A 176 9.59 14.91 -6.62
CA ARG A 176 10.64 14.14 -7.31
C ARG A 176 11.21 13.04 -6.42
N ASP A 177 11.06 13.19 -5.12
CA ASP A 177 11.68 12.32 -4.13
C ASP A 177 10.71 11.26 -3.60
N ILE A 178 9.48 11.21 -4.12
CA ILE A 178 8.55 10.10 -3.86
C ILE A 178 8.93 8.91 -4.76
N ARG A 179 9.17 7.77 -4.12
CA ARG A 179 9.41 6.49 -4.77
C ARG A 179 8.44 5.46 -4.21
N ILE A 180 7.79 4.72 -5.10
CA ILE A 180 6.91 3.62 -4.74
C ILE A 180 7.57 2.34 -5.22
N TRP A 181 7.95 1.50 -4.27
CA TRP A 181 8.59 0.23 -4.51
C TRP A 181 7.58 -0.89 -4.35
N PHE A 182 7.54 -1.80 -5.30
CA PHE A 182 6.71 -3.00 -5.25
C PHE A 182 7.64 -4.20 -5.11
N LEU A 183 7.59 -4.84 -3.94
CA LEU A 183 8.51 -5.88 -3.53
C LEU A 183 7.78 -7.21 -3.34
N THR A 184 8.45 -8.29 -3.68
CA THR A 184 8.08 -9.62 -3.19
C THR A 184 8.17 -9.68 -1.67
N SER A 185 7.58 -10.71 -1.06
CA SER A 185 7.74 -11.00 0.37
C SER A 185 9.17 -11.30 0.81
N GLU A 186 10.10 -11.50 -0.14
CA GLU A 186 11.53 -11.70 0.11
C GLU A 186 12.33 -10.39 0.02
N GLY A 187 11.68 -9.26 -0.28
CA GLY A 187 12.36 -7.96 -0.43
C GLY A 187 12.94 -7.73 -1.82
N LYS A 188 12.64 -8.58 -2.80
CA LYS A 188 13.08 -8.40 -4.19
C LYS A 188 12.18 -7.41 -4.93
N VAL A 189 12.77 -6.43 -5.61
CA VAL A 189 12.03 -5.45 -6.42
C VAL A 189 11.41 -6.10 -7.65
N ARG A 190 10.11 -5.88 -7.85
CA ARG A 190 9.36 -6.30 -9.05
C ARG A 190 8.85 -5.14 -9.86
N HIS A 191 8.58 -4.02 -9.20
CA HIS A 191 8.23 -2.79 -9.87
C HIS A 191 8.70 -1.59 -9.05
N MET A 192 8.94 -0.47 -9.72
CA MET A 192 9.29 0.77 -9.06
C MET A 192 8.78 1.94 -9.89
N LEU A 193 8.17 2.88 -9.19
CA LEU A 193 7.72 4.16 -9.72
C LEU A 193 8.45 5.27 -8.97
N GLN A 194 8.80 6.32 -9.69
CA GLN A 194 9.32 7.55 -9.09
C GLN A 194 8.48 8.73 -9.57
N GLY A 195 8.16 9.64 -8.66
CA GLY A 195 7.39 10.83 -8.96
C GLY A 195 5.92 10.72 -8.58
N TRP A 196 5.16 11.70 -9.04
CA TRP A 196 3.73 11.83 -8.76
C TRP A 196 2.83 11.13 -9.77
N TRP A 197 1.71 10.61 -9.27
CA TRP A 197 0.69 9.91 -10.06
C TRP A 197 -0.70 10.30 -9.57
N GLY A 198 -1.60 10.64 -10.50
CA GLY A 198 -3.02 10.72 -10.19
C GLY A 198 -3.59 9.35 -9.82
N GLU A 199 -4.72 9.34 -9.12
CA GLU A 199 -5.38 8.13 -8.59
C GLU A 199 -5.52 7.00 -9.63
N ALA A 200 -6.12 7.29 -10.78
CA ALA A 200 -6.34 6.31 -11.83
C ALA A 200 -5.03 5.68 -12.33
N ARG A 201 -3.94 6.48 -12.38
CA ARG A 201 -2.64 5.99 -12.79
C ARG A 201 -2.00 5.14 -11.70
N LEU A 202 -2.05 5.57 -10.44
CA LEU A 202 -1.55 4.78 -9.31
C LEU A 202 -2.23 3.41 -9.26
N ASN A 203 -3.56 3.36 -9.41
CA ASN A 203 -4.32 2.10 -9.46
C ASN A 203 -3.86 1.19 -10.62
N ALA A 204 -3.66 1.76 -11.81
CA ALA A 204 -3.17 1.00 -12.96
C ALA A 204 -1.75 0.44 -12.73
N GLU A 205 -0.87 1.20 -12.08
CA GLU A 205 0.49 0.74 -11.76
C GLU A 205 0.50 -0.32 -10.64
N ILE A 206 -0.37 -0.21 -9.63
CA ILE A 206 -0.51 -1.24 -8.60
C ILE A 206 -1.02 -2.55 -9.23
N ALA A 207 -2.03 -2.49 -10.09
CA ALA A 207 -2.52 -3.65 -10.83
C ALA A 207 -1.40 -4.28 -11.66
N ARG A 208 -0.64 -3.46 -12.41
CA ARG A 208 0.49 -3.94 -13.20
C ARG A 208 1.60 -4.57 -12.33
N ALA A 209 1.90 -3.99 -11.16
CA ALA A 209 2.87 -4.54 -10.24
C ALA A 209 2.46 -5.91 -9.70
N ARG A 210 1.15 -6.13 -9.48
CA ARG A 210 0.61 -7.46 -9.12
C ARG A 210 0.78 -8.45 -10.26
N ASP A 211 0.49 -8.07 -11.49
CA ASP A 211 0.72 -8.93 -12.64
C ASP A 211 2.19 -9.32 -12.75
N PHE A 212 3.10 -8.37 -12.51
CA PHE A 212 4.55 -8.61 -12.55
C PHE A 212 5.05 -9.54 -11.44
N LEU A 213 4.36 -9.66 -10.30
CA LEU A 213 4.74 -10.60 -9.25
C LEU A 213 4.65 -12.06 -9.70
N ALA A 214 3.70 -12.37 -10.58
CA ALA A 214 3.46 -13.73 -11.05
C ALA A 214 4.42 -14.16 -12.17
N LEU A 215 5.24 -13.24 -12.69
CA LEU A 215 6.08 -13.47 -13.86
C LEU A 215 7.56 -13.62 -13.49
N PRO A 216 8.32 -14.41 -14.26
CA PRO A 216 9.78 -14.38 -14.22
C PRO A 216 10.31 -12.98 -14.52
N VAL A 217 11.42 -12.58 -13.88
CA VAL A 217 11.95 -11.21 -14.03
C VAL A 217 12.35 -10.87 -15.47
N THR A 218 12.74 -11.88 -16.27
CA THR A 218 13.04 -11.73 -17.69
C THR A 218 11.80 -11.29 -18.47
N GLU A 219 10.65 -11.89 -18.22
CA GLU A 219 9.38 -11.51 -18.85
C GLU A 219 8.93 -10.13 -18.38
N VAL A 220 9.12 -9.79 -17.08
CA VAL A 220 8.84 -8.43 -16.58
C VAL A 220 9.67 -7.38 -17.34
N ARG A 221 10.94 -7.66 -17.62
CA ARG A 221 11.81 -6.77 -18.42
C ARG A 221 11.28 -6.61 -19.84
N GLU A 222 10.88 -7.69 -20.50
CA GLU A 222 10.32 -7.66 -21.85
C GLU A 222 9.02 -6.85 -21.90
N ARG A 223 8.10 -7.07 -20.97
CA ARG A 223 6.85 -6.28 -20.89
C ARG A 223 7.11 -4.80 -20.62
N ARG A 224 8.06 -4.47 -19.74
CA ARG A 224 8.46 -3.07 -19.51
C ARG A 224 9.07 -2.44 -20.75
N ALA A 225 9.90 -3.17 -21.50
CA ALA A 225 10.47 -2.70 -22.76
C ALA A 225 9.37 -2.41 -23.79
N ALA A 226 8.40 -3.32 -23.94
CA ALA A 226 7.24 -3.12 -24.82
C ALA A 226 6.43 -1.86 -24.44
N ILE A 227 6.16 -1.65 -23.14
CA ILE A 227 5.49 -0.44 -22.65
C ILE A 227 6.29 0.83 -22.99
N ILE A 228 7.62 0.79 -22.83
CA ILE A 228 8.48 1.92 -23.21
C ILE A 228 8.37 2.19 -24.72
N ASP A 229 8.38 1.15 -25.53
CA ASP A 229 8.28 1.28 -26.99
C ASP A 229 6.90 1.84 -27.41
N GLU A 230 5.81 1.38 -26.80
CA GLU A 230 4.46 1.92 -27.00
C GLU A 230 4.39 3.41 -26.62
N LEU A 231 4.90 3.78 -25.44
CA LEU A 231 4.95 5.18 -24.98
C LEU A 231 5.78 6.06 -25.92
N ASN A 232 6.89 5.53 -26.43
CA ASN A 232 7.74 6.24 -27.38
C ASN A 232 7.05 6.39 -28.76
N ALA A 233 6.32 5.37 -29.22
CA ALA A 233 5.60 5.39 -30.48
C ALA A 233 4.43 6.39 -30.44
N GLU A 234 3.65 6.39 -29.37
CA GLU A 234 2.59 7.38 -29.12
C GLU A 234 3.16 8.81 -29.09
N PHE A 235 4.35 8.98 -28.49
CA PHE A 235 5.03 10.27 -28.44
C PHE A 235 5.53 10.73 -29.81
N ALA A 236 6.10 9.84 -30.63
CA ALA A 236 6.60 10.19 -31.95
C ALA A 236 5.50 10.80 -32.85
N ALA A 237 4.22 10.49 -32.57
CA ALA A 237 3.06 11.05 -33.24
C ALA A 237 2.59 12.42 -32.72
N SER A 238 3.02 12.87 -31.52
CA SER A 238 2.59 14.13 -30.90
C SER A 238 3.70 15.18 -30.89
N SER A 239 3.52 16.29 -31.61
CA SER A 239 4.55 17.29 -31.88
C SER A 239 4.87 18.17 -30.66
N CYS A 240 5.56 17.62 -29.66
CA CYS A 240 6.03 18.36 -28.47
C CYS A 240 7.39 19.07 -28.71
N GLY A 241 7.92 19.00 -29.92
CA GLY A 241 9.28 19.48 -30.28
C GLY A 241 9.51 20.99 -30.13
N ASN A 242 8.47 21.82 -30.17
CA ASN A 242 8.61 23.29 -30.03
C ASN A 242 8.59 23.77 -28.57
N ALA A 243 7.94 23.07 -27.63
CA ALA A 243 7.90 23.46 -26.21
C ALA A 243 9.25 23.22 -25.50
N ARG A 244 10.02 22.20 -25.93
CA ARG A 244 11.33 21.84 -25.35
C ARG A 244 12.42 22.90 -25.51
N ARG A 245 12.29 23.86 -26.43
CA ARG A 245 13.33 24.90 -26.61
C ARG A 245 13.33 25.95 -25.50
N HIS A 246 12.26 26.04 -24.71
CA HIS A 246 12.06 27.12 -23.73
C HIS A 246 11.83 26.63 -22.30
N LEU A 247 11.74 25.32 -22.07
CA LEU A 247 11.51 24.73 -20.76
C LEU A 247 12.51 23.59 -20.53
N GLY A 248 13.10 23.51 -19.33
CA GLY A 248 13.92 22.36 -18.94
C GLY A 248 13.09 21.06 -19.00
N PRO A 249 13.73 19.88 -19.09
CA PRO A 249 13.05 18.58 -19.20
C PRO A 249 12.04 18.28 -18.06
N TRP A 250 12.08 19.08 -16.99
CA TRP A 250 11.25 18.95 -15.80
C TRP A 250 10.19 20.05 -15.62
N GLN A 251 10.02 20.96 -16.59
CA GLN A 251 9.15 22.16 -16.45
C GLN A 251 7.91 22.16 -17.35
N CYS A 252 7.74 21.16 -18.22
CA CYS A 252 6.59 21.08 -19.11
C CYS A 252 5.55 20.09 -18.56
N SER A 253 4.33 20.59 -18.33
CA SER A 253 3.13 19.83 -17.92
C SER A 253 2.38 19.20 -19.10
N ALA A 254 2.88 19.37 -20.34
CA ALA A 254 2.25 18.76 -21.50
C ALA A 254 2.33 17.22 -21.39
N VAL A 255 1.28 16.55 -21.84
CA VAL A 255 1.13 15.08 -21.88
C VAL A 255 2.39 14.38 -22.41
N GLY A 256 3.07 14.95 -23.41
CA GLY A 256 4.32 14.42 -23.96
C GLY A 256 5.51 14.38 -22.98
N CYS A 257 5.55 15.25 -21.98
CA CYS A 257 6.57 15.20 -20.92
C CYS A 257 6.26 14.16 -19.85
N VAL A 258 5.00 13.83 -19.63
CA VAL A 258 4.60 12.73 -18.72
C VAL A 258 5.02 11.38 -19.31
N SER A 259 4.75 11.11 -20.59
CA SER A 259 5.13 9.85 -21.24
C SER A 259 6.64 9.63 -21.34
N GLN A 260 7.42 10.70 -21.59
CA GLN A 260 8.88 10.60 -21.57
C GLN A 260 9.42 10.32 -20.17
N ARG A 261 8.87 10.98 -19.14
CA ARG A 261 9.24 10.69 -17.73
C ARG A 261 8.92 9.26 -17.38
N LEU A 262 7.74 8.78 -17.74
CA LEU A 262 7.33 7.39 -17.60
C LEU A 262 8.33 6.44 -18.24
N SER A 263 8.71 6.68 -19.49
CA SER A 263 9.70 5.86 -20.19
C SER A 263 11.06 5.83 -19.46
N MET A 264 11.50 6.97 -18.93
CA MET A 264 12.74 7.05 -18.14
C MET A 264 12.64 6.29 -16.82
N ILE A 265 11.53 6.45 -16.09
CA ILE A 265 11.25 5.73 -14.83
C ILE A 265 11.19 4.23 -15.09
N TYR A 266 10.54 3.82 -16.19
CA TYR A 266 10.44 2.43 -16.58
C TYR A 266 11.79 1.83 -16.94
N ALA A 267 12.59 2.52 -17.74
CA ALA A 267 13.93 2.07 -18.11
C ALA A 267 14.82 1.92 -16.86
N ALA A 268 14.83 2.95 -16.03
CA ALA A 268 15.73 2.99 -14.90
C ALA A 268 15.29 1.99 -13.80
N GLY A 269 13.99 1.80 -13.57
CA GLY A 269 13.49 0.76 -12.68
C GLY A 269 13.70 -0.68 -13.20
N SER A 270 14.03 -0.86 -14.49
CA SER A 270 14.33 -2.19 -15.06
C SER A 270 15.70 -2.72 -14.58
N GLU A 271 16.64 -1.82 -14.31
CA GLU A 271 17.96 -2.16 -13.73
C GLU A 271 17.85 -2.58 -12.25
N LEU A 272 16.78 -2.18 -11.58
CA LEU A 272 16.53 -2.49 -10.17
C LEU A 272 15.75 -3.78 -9.97
N LEU A 273 15.22 -4.39 -11.03
CA LEU A 273 14.43 -5.62 -10.92
C LEU A 273 15.27 -6.76 -10.34
N ASP A 274 14.67 -7.49 -9.40
CA ASP A 274 15.27 -8.56 -8.60
C ASP A 274 16.33 -8.10 -7.58
N ARG A 275 16.58 -6.80 -7.46
CA ARG A 275 17.46 -6.28 -6.41
C ARG A 275 16.84 -6.55 -5.04
N ASP A 276 17.67 -6.95 -4.09
CA ASP A 276 17.29 -7.07 -2.69
C ASP A 276 17.34 -5.70 -2.01
N VAL A 277 16.22 -5.22 -1.48
CA VAL A 277 16.21 -3.95 -0.73
C VAL A 277 16.47 -4.13 0.76
N THR A 278 16.55 -5.37 1.26
CA THR A 278 16.94 -5.62 2.67
C THR A 278 18.39 -5.24 2.94
N GLU A 279 19.22 -5.16 1.90
CA GLU A 279 20.58 -4.63 1.91
C GLU A 279 20.64 -3.09 1.86
N GLY A 280 19.47 -2.44 1.75
CA GLY A 280 19.33 -1.00 1.62
C GLY A 280 18.73 -0.59 0.27
N PHE A 281 17.92 0.47 0.29
CA PHE A 281 17.41 1.08 -0.93
C PHE A 281 18.56 1.69 -1.73
N PRO A 282 18.57 1.54 -3.06
CA PRO A 282 19.55 2.24 -3.87
C PRO A 282 19.38 3.76 -3.70
N GLU A 283 20.50 4.48 -3.73
CA GLU A 283 20.46 5.93 -3.67
C GLU A 283 19.55 6.49 -4.77
N PRO A 284 18.85 7.60 -4.51
CA PRO A 284 18.07 8.26 -5.53
C PRO A 284 18.99 8.59 -6.71
N TRP A 285 18.51 8.41 -7.95
CA TRP A 285 19.26 8.95 -9.08
C TRP A 285 19.38 10.45 -8.89
N ALA A 286 20.61 10.92 -8.72
CA ALA A 286 20.90 12.33 -8.79
C ALA A 286 20.33 12.86 -10.12
N PRO A 287 19.65 14.02 -10.11
CA PRO A 287 19.13 14.61 -11.34
C PRO A 287 20.23 14.71 -12.40
N GLY A 288 20.09 13.96 -13.50
CA GLY A 288 21.07 13.94 -14.59
C GLY A 288 22.07 12.76 -14.60
N THR A 289 22.03 11.84 -13.64
CA THR A 289 22.88 10.62 -13.64
C THR A 289 22.15 9.36 -14.12
N GLY A 290 20.86 9.44 -14.46
CA GLY A 290 20.11 8.32 -15.00
C GLY A 290 20.57 7.88 -16.42
N PRO A 291 20.01 6.79 -16.97
CA PRO A 291 20.46 6.15 -18.22
C PRO A 291 20.57 7.08 -19.44
N ALA A 292 19.89 8.22 -19.43
CA ALA A 292 20.01 9.24 -20.47
C ALA A 292 21.42 9.89 -20.53
N ALA A 293 22.19 9.88 -19.45
CA ALA A 293 23.60 10.30 -19.46
C ALA A 293 24.50 9.32 -20.25
N ILE A 294 24.07 8.06 -20.39
CA ILE A 294 24.78 7.01 -21.14
C ILE A 294 24.59 7.17 -22.65
N ARG A 295 23.47 7.74 -23.12
CA ARG A 295 23.20 7.95 -24.55
C ARG A 295 23.76 9.26 -25.14
N ARG A 296 24.45 10.09 -24.36
CA ARG A 296 25.13 11.32 -24.84
C ARG A 296 26.66 11.21 -24.87
N ARG A 297 27.21 9.99 -24.83
CA ARG A 297 28.62 9.69 -25.13
C ARG A 297 28.72 8.92 -26.44
#